data_AF-A0A1E1XT39-F1
#
_entry.id   AF-A0A1E1XT39-F1
#
_cell.length_a   1.000
_cell.length_b   1.000
_cell.length_c   1.000
_cell.angle_alpha   90.00
_cell.angle_beta   90.00
_cell.angle_gamma   90.00
#
_symmetry.space_group_name_H-M   'P 1'
#
loop_
_entity.id
_entity.type
_entity.pdbx_description
1 polymer ?
#
loop_
_entity_poly.entity_id
_entity_poly.type
_entity_poly.pdbx_seq_one_letter_code
_entity_poly.pdbx_strand_id
1 'polypeptide(L)'
;PPPHKSLSREEAVTWRQLQTGSFPNLHILNKMHPTIYTNKCPWCDEKPTLYHITWACHNIDVVPKIQNPSAEQWETLLSSERCEDQQ
;
A
#
# COMPACT_ATOMS: atom_id res chain seq x y z
N PRO A 1 -8.00 -9.96 9.29
CA PRO A 1 -9.19 -9.17 9.66
C PRO A 1 -10.13 -8.92 8.46
N PRO A 2 -11.46 -9.08 8.63
CA PRO A 2 -12.42 -8.66 7.61
C PRO A 2 -12.43 -7.13 7.46
N PRO A 3 -12.82 -6.60 6.27
CA PRO A 3 -13.09 -5.18 6.11
C PRO A 3 -14.24 -4.74 7.04
N HIS A 4 -14.13 -3.53 7.57
CA HIS A 4 -15.14 -2.94 8.44
C HIS A 4 -16.42 -2.65 7.66
N LYS A 5 -17.58 -2.77 8.32
CA LYS A 5 -18.91 -2.71 7.68
C LYS A 5 -19.27 -1.35 7.09
N SER A 6 -18.58 -0.29 7.49
CA SER A 6 -18.81 1.08 6.99
C SER A 6 -18.04 1.37 5.70
N LEU A 7 -17.10 0.51 5.30
CA LEU A 7 -16.42 0.67 4.01
C LEU A 7 -17.42 0.40 2.89
N SER A 8 -17.34 1.21 1.84
CA SER A 8 -17.95 0.89 0.56
C SER A 8 -17.38 -0.44 0.04
N ARG A 9 -18.06 -1.01 -0.95
CA ARG A 9 -17.61 -2.27 -1.55
C ARG A 9 -16.22 -2.11 -2.17
N GLU A 10 -15.98 -0.98 -2.82
CA GLU A 10 -14.72 -0.63 -3.49
C GLU A 10 -13.58 -0.47 -2.48
N GLU A 11 -13.82 0.23 -1.37
CA GLU A 11 -12.86 0.37 -0.28
C GLU A 11 -12.57 -0.98 0.39
N ALA A 12 -13.58 -1.80 0.65
CA ALA A 12 -13.42 -3.13 1.23
C ALA A 12 -12.59 -4.07 0.34
N VAL A 13 -12.77 -4.00 -0.98
CA VAL A 13 -11.95 -4.75 -1.95
C VAL A 13 -10.51 -4.25 -1.95
N THR A 14 -10.33 -2.93 -1.99
CA THR A 14 -9.00 -2.30 -1.96
C THR A 14 -8.25 -2.68 -0.69
N TRP A 15 -8.90 -2.54 0.46
CA TRP A 15 -8.38 -2.95 1.76
C TRP A 15 -7.97 -4.42 1.77
N ARG A 16 -8.81 -5.30 1.22
CA ARG A 16 -8.49 -6.72 1.15
C ARG A 16 -7.25 -6.99 0.30
N GLN A 17 -7.10 -6.30 -0.83
CA GLN A 17 -5.92 -6.41 -1.68
C GLN A 17 -4.64 -5.93 -0.98
N LEU A 18 -4.74 -4.89 -0.14
CA LEU A 18 -3.62 -4.44 0.69
C LEU A 18 -3.20 -5.53 1.69
N GLN A 19 -4.18 -6.08 2.43
CA GLN A 19 -3.95 -7.16 3.39
C GLN A 19 -3.31 -8.41 2.78
N THR A 20 -3.70 -8.76 1.55
CA THR A 20 -3.19 -9.97 0.88
C THR A 20 -1.96 -9.71 0.02
N GLY A 21 -1.44 -8.47 -0.01
CA GLY A 21 -0.30 -8.10 -0.84
C GLY A 21 -0.56 -8.21 -2.35
N SER A 22 -1.83 -8.25 -2.76
CA SER A 22 -2.24 -8.39 -4.17
C SER A 22 -2.64 -7.06 -4.80
N PHE A 23 -2.56 -5.95 -4.06
CA PHE A 23 -2.82 -4.62 -4.60
C PHE A 23 -1.80 -4.29 -5.70
N PRO A 24 -2.27 -3.87 -6.90
CA PRO A 24 -1.38 -3.58 -8.02
C PRO A 24 -0.33 -2.52 -7.68
N ASN A 25 0.93 -2.82 -7.98
CA ASN A 25 2.04 -1.88 -7.82
C ASN A 25 3.08 -2.10 -8.92
N LEU A 26 3.91 -1.10 -9.17
CA LEU A 26 4.95 -1.15 -10.21
C LEU A 26 5.93 -2.32 -9.99
N HIS A 27 6.17 -2.73 -8.75
CA HIS A 27 7.05 -3.86 -8.49
C HIS A 27 6.47 -5.18 -9.01
N ILE A 28 5.17 -5.44 -8.81
CA ILE A 28 4.48 -6.61 -9.37
C ILE A 28 4.40 -6.51 -10.90
N LEU A 29 4.05 -5.34 -11.43
CA LEU A 29 3.93 -5.15 -12.88
C LEU A 29 5.28 -5.31 -13.61
N ASN A 30 6.37 -4.81 -13.04
CA ASN A 30 7.71 -5.01 -13.58
C ASN A 30 8.12 -6.49 -13.58
N LYS A 31 7.74 -7.28 -12.56
CA LYS A 31 8.02 -8.74 -12.58
C LYS A 31 7.34 -9.44 -13.76
N MET A 32 6.16 -9.00 -14.16
CA MET A 32 5.42 -9.59 -15.28
C MET A 32 5.87 -9.04 -16.64
N HIS A 33 6.13 -7.73 -16.72
CA HIS A 33 6.50 -7.05 -17.95
C HIS A 33 7.66 -6.06 -17.70
N PRO A 34 8.90 -6.56 -17.52
CA PRO A 34 10.04 -5.74 -17.09
C PRO A 34 10.49 -4.71 -18.13
N THR A 35 10.15 -4.92 -19.40
CA THR A 35 10.45 -3.99 -20.49
C THR A 35 9.45 -2.83 -20.60
N ILE A 36 8.28 -2.95 -19.97
CA ILE A 36 7.19 -1.96 -20.05
C ILE A 36 7.14 -1.12 -18.77
N TYR A 37 7.28 -1.76 -17.61
CA TYR A 37 7.16 -1.08 -16.32
C TYR A 37 8.54 -0.94 -15.67
N THR A 38 8.83 0.26 -15.15
CA THR A 38 10.01 0.48 -14.32
C THR A 38 9.84 -0.17 -12.94
N ASN A 39 10.92 -0.70 -12.38
CA ASN A 39 10.96 -1.19 -11.00
C ASN A 39 11.38 -0.09 -10.01
N LYS A 40 11.01 1.15 -10.29
CA LYS A 40 11.37 2.34 -9.50
C LYS A 40 10.13 3.15 -9.17
N CYS A 41 10.12 3.68 -7.95
CA CYS A 41 9.14 4.62 -7.46
C CYS A 41 9.23 5.93 -8.25
N PRO A 42 8.14 6.45 -8.82
CA PRO A 42 8.19 7.68 -9.62
C PRO A 42 8.47 8.93 -8.80
N TRP A 43 8.42 8.86 -7.47
CA TRP A 43 8.64 10.00 -6.56
C TRP A 43 10.02 10.01 -5.91
N CYS A 44 10.68 8.87 -5.77
CA CYS A 44 11.96 8.80 -5.05
C CYS A 44 12.94 7.74 -5.59
N ASP A 45 12.63 7.10 -6.72
CA ASP A 45 13.43 6.07 -7.38
C ASP A 45 13.70 4.76 -6.60
N GLU A 46 13.25 4.66 -5.34
CA GLU A 46 13.30 3.45 -4.53
C GLU A 46 12.44 2.32 -5.10
N LYS A 47 12.60 1.10 -4.57
CA LYS A 47 11.80 -0.03 -5.01
C LYS A 47 10.30 0.20 -4.70
N PRO A 48 9.39 0.15 -5.70
CA PRO A 48 7.98 0.50 -5.52
C PRO A 48 7.18 -0.70 -4.99
N THR A 49 7.59 -1.22 -3.83
CA THR A 49 6.85 -2.26 -3.11
C THR A 49 5.54 -1.69 -2.58
N LEU A 50 4.61 -2.59 -2.20
CA LEU A 50 3.34 -2.16 -1.64
C LEU A 50 3.54 -1.28 -0.38
N TYR A 51 4.32 -1.77 0.58
CA TYR A 51 4.75 -1.02 1.77
C TYR A 51 5.31 0.36 1.41
N HIS A 52 6.16 0.45 0.38
CA HIS A 52 6.77 1.71 0.01
C HIS A 52 5.74 2.72 -0.49
N ILE A 53 4.89 2.32 -1.45
CA ILE A 53 3.95 3.25 -2.09
C ILE A 53 2.75 3.61 -1.19
N THR A 54 2.44 2.79 -0.19
CA THR A 54 1.30 3.06 0.73
C THR A 54 1.72 3.67 2.07
N TRP A 55 2.98 3.53 2.47
CA TRP A 55 3.41 3.85 3.84
C TRP A 55 4.77 4.56 3.92
N ALA A 56 5.80 4.04 3.26
CA ALA A 56 7.17 4.49 3.51
C ALA A 56 7.65 5.67 2.65
N CYS A 57 7.00 5.94 1.51
CA CYS A 57 7.44 6.99 0.60
C CYS A 57 7.08 8.39 1.11
N HIS A 58 8.08 9.21 1.40
CA HIS A 58 7.90 10.58 1.90
C HIS A 58 7.71 11.64 0.79
N ASN A 59 7.90 11.23 -0.47
CA ASN A 59 7.81 12.10 -1.64
C ASN A 59 6.42 12.04 -2.32
N ILE A 60 5.46 11.30 -1.75
CA ILE A 60 4.07 11.33 -2.16
C ILE A 60 3.36 12.42 -1.35
N ASP A 61 2.98 13.51 -2.01
CA ASP A 61 2.38 14.67 -1.30
C ASP A 61 0.88 14.53 -1.03
N VAL A 62 0.22 13.54 -1.64
CA VAL A 62 -1.23 13.30 -1.46
C VAL A 62 -1.56 12.38 -0.27
N VAL A 63 -0.55 11.80 0.39
CA VAL A 63 -0.71 10.93 1.56
C VAL A 63 -0.07 11.55 2.80
N PRO A 64 -0.61 11.28 4.01
CA PRO A 64 0.04 11.67 5.24
C PRO A 64 1.47 11.11 5.34
N LYS A 65 2.43 11.95 5.71
CA LYS A 65 3.83 11.54 5.89
C LYS A 65 3.99 10.91 7.27
N ILE A 66 4.34 9.62 7.30
CA ILE A 66 4.57 8.89 8.55
C ILE A 66 6.02 9.04 8.97
N GLN A 67 6.23 9.58 10.18
CA GLN A 67 7.57 9.72 10.75
C GLN A 67 8.11 8.33 11.13
N ASN A 68 9.34 8.02 10.69
CA ASN A 68 10.02 6.75 10.96
C ASN A 68 9.18 5.53 10.56
N PRO A 69 8.85 5.37 9.26
CA PRO A 69 7.99 4.29 8.80
C PRO A 69 8.63 2.92 9.09
N SER A 70 7.86 2.05 9.75
CA SER A 70 8.23 0.65 9.99
C SER A 70 7.26 -0.30 9.26
N ALA A 71 7.81 -1.39 8.71
CA ALA A 71 7.02 -2.45 8.10
C ALA A 71 6.10 -3.13 9.13
N GLU A 72 6.56 -3.30 10.37
CA GLU A 72 5.77 -3.87 11.46
C GLU A 72 4.55 -3.01 11.80
N GLN A 73 4.71 -1.67 11.84
CA GLN A 73 3.59 -0.75 12.05
C GLN A 73 2.57 -0.82 10.92
N TRP A 74 3.06 -0.90 9.68
CA TRP A 74 2.21 -1.02 8.51
C TRP A 74 1.42 -2.34 8.51
N GLU A 75 2.08 -3.47 8.79
CA GLU A 75 1.42 -4.78 8.89
C GLU A 75 0.43 -4.85 10.06
N THR A 76 0.75 -4.20 11.17
CA THR A 76 -0.15 -4.07 12.34
C THR A 76 -1.43 -3.31 11.95
N LEU A 77 -1.30 -2.21 11.22
CA LEU A 77 -2.45 -1.43 10.74
C LEU A 77 -3.30 -2.25 9.76
N LEU A 78 -2.69 -2.96 8.81
CA LEU A 78 -3.42 -3.86 7.91
C LEU A 78 -4.15 -5.00 8.65
N SER A 79 -3.66 -5.34 9.84
CA SER A 79 -4.25 -6.35 10.72
C SER A 79 -5.31 -5.79 11.67
N SER A 80 -5.58 -4.48 11.64
CA SER A 80 -6.60 -3.86 12.49
C SER A 80 -8.02 -4.13 12.00
N GLU A 81 -8.93 -4.26 12.97
CA GLU A 81 -10.39 -4.37 12.75
C GLU A 81 -11.11 -3.04 12.97
N ARG A 82 -10.40 -2.00 13.41
CA ARG A 82 -10.97 -0.67 13.67
C ARG A 82 -11.18 0.04 12.35
N CYS A 83 -12.37 0.62 12.17
CA CYS A 83 -12.71 1.39 10.97
C CYS A 83 -11.69 2.48 10.64
N GLU A 84 -11.24 3.23 11.65
CA GLU A 84 -10.29 4.35 11.51
C GLU A 84 -8.97 3.94 10.88
N ASP A 85 -8.57 2.68 11.06
CA ASP A 85 -7.31 2.14 10.54
C ASP A 85 -7.47 1.61 9.09
N GLN A 86 -8.70 1.52 8.58
CA GLN A 86 -9.01 0.98 7.25
C GLN A 86 -9.46 2.04 6.23
N GLN A 87 -9.47 3.32 6.63
CA GLN A 87 -9.86 4.48 5.82
C GLN A 87 -8.66 5.35 5.49
#